data_AF-A0A6C1C184-F1
#
_entry.id   AF-A0A6C1C184-F1
#
_cell.length_a   1.000
_cell.length_b   1.000
_cell.length_c   1.000
_cell.angle_alpha   90.00
_cell.angle_beta   90.00
_cell.angle_gamma   90.00
#
_symmetry.space_group_name_H-M   'P 1'
#
loop_
_entity.id
_entity.type
_entity.pdbx_description
1 polymer ?
#
loop_
_entity_poly.entity_id
_entity_poly.type
_entity_poly.pdbx_seq_one_letter_code
_entity_poly.pdbx_strand_id
1 'polypeptide(L)'
;MTTRFPVAVDDPLRNAGWQPGRWDIRQAEQWADTLRGHLSPGGHRHAVFPAAVEVWAEFGGLHIVPTGPGRHIAPSAVHIDPLSGLHAARTFNDLGRALGTQVCPIGTEGEYTGPGETADGDDGGHYSALLAIDAQRRVYSLDATGDWYLGIDFDSALSALLMGHLPAKLSAGAPPAPRPADDLTPTDAV
;
A
#
# COMPACT_ATOMS: atom_id res chain seq x y z
N MET A 1 -24.64 0.48 13.60
CA MET A 1 -24.03 0.39 12.26
C MET A 1 -22.57 0.75 12.45
N THR A 2 -21.67 -0.21 12.30
CA THR A 2 -20.22 0.02 12.51
C THR A 2 -19.62 0.32 11.15
N THR A 3 -18.96 1.47 10.99
CA THR A 3 -18.23 1.80 9.75
C THR A 3 -17.01 0.90 9.62
N ARG A 4 -16.68 0.45 8.39
CA ARG A 4 -15.49 -0.39 8.10
C ARG A 4 -14.19 0.28 8.55
N PHE A 5 -14.12 1.60 8.40
CA PHE A 5 -12.96 2.41 8.75
C PHE A 5 -13.26 3.36 9.92
N PRO A 6 -12.24 3.69 10.73
CA PRO A 6 -12.32 4.85 11.64
C PRO A 6 -12.37 6.15 10.83
N VAL A 7 -12.90 7.22 11.45
CA VAL A 7 -13.07 8.54 10.81
C VAL A 7 -11.77 9.07 10.18
N ALA A 8 -10.63 8.88 10.86
CA ALA A 8 -9.31 9.30 10.37
C ALA A 8 -8.88 8.61 9.06
N VAL A 9 -9.57 7.55 8.62
CA VAL A 9 -9.34 6.83 7.37
C VAL A 9 -10.51 7.01 6.41
N ASP A 10 -11.77 6.99 6.91
CA ASP A 10 -12.95 7.20 6.07
C ASP A 10 -12.94 8.61 5.44
N ASP A 11 -12.68 9.67 6.22
CA ASP A 11 -12.71 11.05 5.71
C ASP A 11 -11.72 11.27 4.54
N PRO A 12 -10.42 10.91 4.65
CA PRO A 12 -9.49 10.92 3.51
C PRO A 12 -9.97 10.12 2.30
N LEU A 13 -10.52 8.92 2.51
CA LEU A 13 -11.05 8.08 1.44
C LEU A 13 -12.21 8.77 0.72
N ARG A 14 -13.17 9.33 1.46
CA ARG A 14 -14.30 10.09 0.90
C ARG A 14 -13.84 11.30 0.11
N ASN A 15 -12.87 12.05 0.65
CA ASN A 15 -12.29 13.21 -0.01
C ASN A 15 -11.56 12.84 -1.31
N ALA A 16 -10.95 11.66 -1.36
CA ALA A 16 -10.35 11.10 -2.56
C ALA A 16 -11.38 10.56 -3.58
N GLY A 17 -12.67 10.57 -3.25
CA GLY A 17 -13.76 10.11 -4.12
C GLY A 17 -14.12 8.63 -3.94
N TRP A 18 -13.63 7.95 -2.91
CA TRP A 18 -14.06 6.59 -2.58
C TRP A 18 -15.46 6.58 -1.96
N GLN A 19 -16.23 5.54 -2.26
CA GLN A 19 -17.53 5.26 -1.66
C GLN A 19 -17.63 3.76 -1.37
N PRO A 20 -18.26 3.32 -0.25
CA PRO A 20 -18.49 1.91 0.03
C PRO A 20 -19.21 1.22 -1.14
N GLY A 21 -18.69 0.06 -1.54
CA GLY A 21 -19.22 -0.70 -2.68
C GLY A 21 -18.67 -0.26 -4.04
N ARG A 22 -17.75 0.71 -4.10
CA ARG A 22 -16.97 1.00 -5.30
C ARG A 22 -16.25 -0.28 -5.78
N TRP A 23 -16.39 -0.58 -7.07
CA TRP A 23 -15.74 -1.73 -7.69
C TRP A 23 -15.57 -1.53 -9.20
N ASP A 24 -14.38 -1.15 -9.64
CA ASP A 24 -14.01 -1.00 -11.05
C ASP A 24 -13.13 -2.16 -11.51
N ILE A 25 -13.77 -3.30 -11.77
CA ILE A 25 -13.06 -4.50 -12.24
C ILE A 25 -12.43 -4.30 -13.63
N ARG A 26 -13.02 -3.46 -14.48
CA ARG A 26 -12.52 -3.24 -15.85
C ARG A 26 -11.17 -2.52 -15.82
N GLN A 27 -11.06 -1.47 -15.00
CA GLN A 27 -9.79 -0.78 -14.80
C GLN A 27 -8.73 -1.71 -14.19
N ALA A 28 -9.12 -2.52 -13.20
CA ALA A 28 -8.23 -3.48 -12.55
C ALA A 28 -7.70 -4.56 -13.53
N GLU A 29 -8.56 -5.07 -14.41
CA GLU A 29 -8.17 -6.02 -15.47
C GLU A 29 -7.20 -5.38 -16.47
N GLN A 30 -7.42 -4.11 -16.84
CA GLN A 30 -6.51 -3.41 -17.74
C GLN A 30 -5.10 -3.23 -17.15
N TRP A 31 -5.01 -2.93 -15.85
CA TRP A 31 -3.72 -2.93 -15.16
C TRP A 31 -3.11 -4.33 -15.05
N ALA A 32 -3.92 -5.34 -14.76
CA ALA A 32 -3.48 -6.73 -14.70
C ALA A 32 -2.82 -7.16 -16.02
N ASP A 33 -3.45 -6.85 -17.15
CA ASP A 33 -2.94 -7.19 -18.48
C ASP A 33 -1.67 -6.41 -18.82
N THR A 34 -1.62 -5.13 -18.46
CA THR A 34 -0.42 -4.29 -18.63
C THR A 34 0.77 -4.86 -17.86
N LEU A 35 0.58 -5.21 -16.58
CA LEU A 35 1.62 -5.79 -15.73
C LEU A 35 2.09 -7.17 -16.23
N ARG A 36 1.16 -8.03 -16.66
CA ARG A 36 1.49 -9.36 -17.22
C ARG A 36 2.23 -9.27 -18.55
N GLY A 37 1.88 -8.27 -19.37
CA GLY A 37 2.52 -7.98 -20.64
C GLY A 37 3.94 -7.42 -20.49
N HIS A 38 4.25 -6.81 -19.35
CA HIS A 38 5.57 -6.23 -19.10
C HIS A 38 6.64 -7.30 -18.81
N LEU A 39 7.77 -7.18 -19.49
CA LEU A 39 8.99 -7.92 -19.24
C LEU A 39 10.10 -6.91 -18.95
N SER A 40 10.71 -6.98 -17.77
CA SER A 40 11.82 -6.09 -17.46
C SER A 40 13.05 -6.41 -18.33
N PRO A 41 14.02 -5.50 -18.47
CA PRO A 41 15.26 -5.78 -19.20
C PRO A 41 16.03 -7.02 -18.70
N GLY A 42 15.88 -7.35 -17.41
CA GLY A 42 16.44 -8.56 -16.80
C GLY A 42 15.61 -9.83 -16.98
N GLY A 43 14.50 -9.78 -17.73
CA GLY A 43 13.62 -10.93 -17.97
C GLY A 43 12.62 -11.21 -16.83
N HIS A 44 12.46 -10.30 -15.88
CA HIS A 44 11.52 -10.48 -14.76
C HIS A 44 10.11 -10.07 -15.18
N ARG A 45 9.12 -10.83 -14.71
CA ARG A 45 7.69 -10.55 -14.90
C ARG A 45 7.03 -10.25 -13.56
N HIS A 46 5.95 -9.47 -13.59
CA HIS A 46 5.10 -9.27 -12.42
C HIS A 46 4.24 -10.51 -12.16
N ALA A 47 4.02 -10.83 -10.88
CA ALA A 47 2.96 -11.73 -10.46
C ALA A 47 1.67 -10.91 -10.27
N VAL A 48 0.55 -11.39 -10.82
CA VAL A 48 -0.77 -10.77 -10.62
C VAL A 48 -1.75 -11.84 -10.14
N PHE A 49 -2.38 -11.61 -9.00
CA PHE A 49 -3.26 -12.55 -8.29
C PHE A 49 -4.45 -11.81 -7.66
N PRO A 50 -5.51 -12.53 -7.23
CA PRO A 50 -6.77 -11.92 -6.82
C PRO A 50 -6.65 -10.81 -5.79
N ALA A 51 -5.84 -10.99 -4.74
CA ALA A 51 -5.69 -9.98 -3.68
C ALA A 51 -5.26 -8.59 -4.20
N ALA A 52 -4.39 -8.53 -5.22
CA ALA A 52 -4.01 -7.26 -5.84
C ALA A 52 -5.14 -6.67 -6.70
N VAL A 53 -5.81 -7.52 -7.50
CA VAL A 53 -6.93 -7.12 -8.34
C VAL A 53 -8.09 -6.56 -7.52
N GLU A 54 -8.37 -7.14 -6.35
CA GLU A 54 -9.41 -6.65 -5.45
C GLU A 54 -9.09 -5.26 -4.89
N VAL A 55 -7.83 -5.00 -4.50
CA VAL A 55 -7.39 -3.66 -4.07
C VAL A 55 -7.55 -2.65 -5.21
N TRP A 56 -7.15 -3.02 -6.43
CA TRP A 56 -7.28 -2.14 -7.58
C TRP A 56 -8.74 -1.87 -7.94
N ALA A 57 -9.60 -2.88 -7.89
CA ALA A 57 -11.01 -2.71 -8.23
C ALA A 57 -11.71 -1.79 -7.22
N GLU A 58 -11.39 -1.91 -5.93
CA GLU A 58 -12.03 -1.07 -4.91
C GLU A 58 -11.40 0.33 -4.81
N PHE A 59 -10.07 0.43 -4.86
CA PHE A 59 -9.33 1.66 -4.51
C PHE A 59 -8.51 2.26 -5.65
N GLY A 60 -8.48 1.65 -6.83
CA GLY A 60 -7.67 2.07 -7.97
C GLY A 60 -7.83 3.54 -8.35
N GLY A 61 -6.72 4.22 -8.62
CA GLY A 61 -6.66 5.62 -9.07
C GLY A 61 -6.97 6.64 -7.97
N LEU A 62 -7.17 6.21 -6.72
CA LEU A 62 -7.33 7.12 -5.60
C LEU A 62 -5.98 7.70 -5.17
N HIS A 63 -5.96 9.01 -4.95
CA HIS A 63 -4.92 9.71 -4.19
C HIS A 63 -5.50 10.09 -2.82
N ILE A 64 -5.08 9.38 -1.79
CA ILE A 64 -5.63 9.48 -0.44
C ILE A 64 -4.65 10.29 0.42
N VAL A 65 -5.08 11.48 0.84
CA VAL A 65 -4.25 12.43 1.58
C VAL A 65 -4.70 12.45 3.05
N PRO A 66 -3.81 12.15 4.01
CA PRO A 66 -4.12 12.23 5.44
C PRO A 66 -4.60 13.63 5.84
N THR A 67 -5.58 13.70 6.73
CA THR A 67 -6.16 14.99 7.18
C THR A 67 -5.76 15.38 8.61
N GLY A 68 -5.10 14.48 9.35
CA GLY A 68 -4.75 14.67 10.76
C GLY A 68 -3.27 14.41 11.05
N PRO A 69 -2.80 14.70 12.27
CA PRO A 69 -1.45 14.39 12.70
C PRO A 69 -1.26 12.87 12.82
N GLY A 70 -0.02 12.42 12.68
CA GLY A 70 0.32 11.02 12.87
C GLY A 70 0.55 10.66 14.33
N ARG A 71 0.36 9.38 14.64
CA ARG A 71 0.45 8.85 16.00
C ARG A 71 1.89 8.63 16.46
N HIS A 72 2.74 8.13 15.58
CA HIS A 72 4.15 7.81 15.88
C HIS A 72 5.11 8.51 14.93
N ILE A 73 4.75 8.57 13.65
CA ILE A 73 5.51 9.21 12.56
C ILE A 73 4.58 10.10 11.75
N ALA A 74 5.12 10.90 10.83
CA ALA A 74 4.30 11.65 9.88
C ALA A 74 3.39 10.69 9.08
N PRO A 75 2.09 10.99 8.92
CA PRO A 75 1.24 10.23 8.01
C PRO A 75 1.71 10.34 6.56
N SER A 76 1.50 9.27 5.81
CA SER A 76 1.86 9.21 4.39
C SER A 76 0.61 9.30 3.52
N ALA A 77 0.68 10.07 2.44
CA ALA A 77 -0.30 9.98 1.38
C ALA A 77 -0.11 8.69 0.59
N VAL A 78 -1.21 8.20 -0.01
CA VAL A 78 -1.25 6.94 -0.72
C VAL A 78 -1.82 7.16 -2.12
N HIS A 79 -1.12 6.71 -3.15
CA HIS A 79 -1.65 6.69 -4.51
C HIS A 79 -1.76 5.25 -5.00
N ILE A 80 -2.99 4.81 -5.33
CA ILE A 80 -3.25 3.45 -5.81
C ILE A 80 -3.15 3.41 -7.33
N ASP A 81 -1.93 3.40 -7.83
CA ASP A 81 -1.60 3.13 -9.22
C ASP A 81 -0.52 2.05 -9.31
N PRO A 82 -0.87 0.80 -9.68
CA PRO A 82 0.11 -0.28 -9.74
C PRO A 82 1.16 -0.09 -10.86
N LEU A 83 0.92 0.79 -11.84
CA LEU A 83 1.87 1.07 -12.91
C LEU A 83 3.06 1.91 -12.44
N SER A 84 2.94 2.60 -11.30
CA SER A 84 4.09 3.22 -10.63
C SER A 84 5.19 2.20 -10.28
N GLY A 85 4.82 0.92 -10.12
CA GLY A 85 5.76 -0.19 -9.92
C GLY A 85 6.15 -0.96 -11.19
N LEU A 86 5.76 -0.50 -12.38
CA LEU A 86 5.88 -1.28 -13.63
C LEU A 86 7.31 -1.76 -13.89
N HIS A 87 8.31 -0.91 -13.67
CA HIS A 87 9.71 -1.24 -13.93
C HIS A 87 10.42 -1.92 -12.76
N ALA A 88 9.75 -2.07 -11.62
CA ALA A 88 10.30 -2.68 -10.40
C ALA A 88 10.03 -4.21 -10.31
N ALA A 89 9.77 -4.88 -11.44
CA ALA A 89 9.46 -6.31 -11.47
C ALA A 89 10.53 -7.18 -10.80
N ARG A 90 11.82 -6.81 -10.92
CA ARG A 90 12.90 -7.52 -10.22
C ARG A 90 12.77 -7.36 -8.70
N THR A 91 12.58 -6.14 -8.23
CA THR A 91 12.45 -5.80 -6.80
C THR A 91 11.33 -6.61 -6.14
N PHE A 92 10.13 -6.64 -6.74
CA PHE A 92 9.01 -7.42 -6.19
C PHE A 92 9.25 -8.93 -6.22
N ASN A 93 9.94 -9.45 -7.24
CA ASN A 93 10.33 -10.86 -7.27
C ASN A 93 11.36 -11.20 -6.19
N ASP A 94 12.35 -10.34 -5.97
CA ASP A 94 13.37 -10.53 -4.94
C ASP A 94 12.75 -10.48 -3.53
N LEU A 95 11.84 -9.54 -3.27
CA LEU A 95 11.06 -9.48 -2.03
C LEU A 95 10.18 -10.74 -1.86
N GLY A 96 9.44 -11.12 -2.90
CA GLY A 96 8.59 -12.31 -2.86
C GLY A 96 9.39 -13.59 -2.55
N ARG A 97 10.57 -13.74 -3.17
CA ARG A 97 11.48 -14.84 -2.87
C ARG A 97 11.94 -14.83 -1.42
N ALA A 98 12.28 -13.67 -0.85
CA ALA A 98 12.68 -13.53 0.55
C ALA A 98 11.53 -13.88 1.52
N LEU A 99 10.30 -13.52 1.15
CA LEU A 99 9.09 -13.80 1.94
C LEU A 99 8.50 -15.21 1.72
N GLY A 100 8.98 -15.94 0.71
CA GLY A 100 8.42 -17.23 0.32
C GLY A 100 7.01 -17.15 -0.28
N THR A 101 6.68 -16.04 -0.95
CA THR A 101 5.36 -15.80 -1.57
C THR A 101 5.49 -14.98 -2.86
N GLN A 102 4.37 -14.75 -3.55
CA GLN A 102 4.31 -13.83 -4.68
C GLN A 102 3.91 -12.44 -4.20
N VAL A 103 4.50 -11.41 -4.80
CA VAL A 103 4.25 -10.00 -4.47
C VAL A 103 3.85 -9.24 -5.73
N CYS A 104 2.88 -8.34 -5.59
CA CYS A 104 2.31 -7.54 -6.68
C CYS A 104 2.29 -6.06 -6.29
N PRO A 105 2.67 -5.13 -7.19
CA PRO A 105 2.55 -3.69 -6.91
C PRO A 105 1.10 -3.27 -6.73
N ILE A 106 0.84 -2.33 -5.82
CA ILE A 106 -0.49 -1.74 -5.65
C ILE A 106 -0.50 -0.21 -5.76
N GLY A 107 0.66 0.44 -5.67
CA GLY A 107 0.72 1.89 -5.66
C GLY A 107 2.02 2.44 -5.08
N THR A 108 1.94 3.66 -4.58
CA THR A 108 3.01 4.33 -3.85
C THR A 108 2.50 4.97 -2.56
N GLU A 109 3.41 5.20 -1.62
CA GLU A 109 3.21 6.12 -0.52
C GLU A 109 4.26 7.25 -0.56
N GLY A 110 3.95 8.37 0.08
CA GLY A 110 4.88 9.49 0.23
C GLY A 110 4.18 10.80 0.54
N GLU A 111 4.91 11.90 0.41
CA GLU A 111 4.34 13.24 0.49
C GLU A 111 3.43 13.51 -0.71
N TYR A 112 2.24 14.07 -0.48
CA TYR A 112 1.37 14.53 -1.56
C TYR A 112 1.73 15.97 -1.92
N THR A 113 2.22 16.18 -3.14
CA THR A 113 2.72 17.48 -3.61
C THR A 113 1.70 18.27 -4.43
N GLY A 114 0.49 17.75 -4.62
CA GLY A 114 -0.61 18.40 -5.32
C GLY A 114 -0.84 17.86 -6.75
N PRO A 115 -1.91 18.30 -7.42
CA PRO A 115 -2.19 17.92 -8.80
C PRO A 115 -1.26 18.65 -9.78
N GLY A 116 -0.46 17.90 -10.54
CA GLY A 116 0.38 18.45 -11.61
C GLY A 116 1.88 18.15 -11.48
N GLU A 117 2.34 17.68 -10.32
CA GLU A 117 3.63 16.97 -10.24
C GLU A 117 3.39 15.53 -10.66
N THR A 118 3.69 15.24 -11.92
CA THR A 118 3.72 13.88 -12.41
C THR A 118 4.92 13.17 -11.78
N ALA A 119 4.76 11.88 -11.47
CA ALA A 119 5.89 10.98 -11.21
C ALA A 119 6.77 10.76 -12.47
N ASP A 120 6.56 11.56 -13.53
CA ASP A 120 7.35 11.58 -14.75
C ASP A 120 8.59 12.49 -14.55
N GLY A 121 9.46 12.07 -13.65
CA GLY A 121 10.91 12.12 -13.82
C GLY A 121 11.67 13.41 -14.18
N ASP A 122 11.13 14.64 -14.12
CA ASP A 122 11.93 15.83 -14.50
C ASP A 122 11.77 17.12 -13.68
N ASP A 123 10.93 17.21 -12.64
CA ASP A 123 11.00 18.38 -11.74
C ASP A 123 10.39 18.06 -10.36
N GLY A 124 11.23 18.02 -9.31
CA GLY A 124 10.81 17.84 -7.92
C GLY A 124 11.16 16.45 -7.34
N GLY A 125 12.28 16.35 -6.61
CA GLY A 125 12.86 15.10 -6.09
C GLY A 125 12.09 14.41 -4.96
N HIS A 126 10.82 14.08 -5.16
CA HIS A 126 10.01 13.35 -4.18
C HIS A 126 10.17 11.83 -4.38
N TYR A 127 11.00 11.21 -3.53
CA TYR A 127 11.10 9.75 -3.47
C TYR A 127 9.83 9.17 -2.85
N SER A 128 8.97 8.57 -3.66
CA SER A 128 7.83 7.77 -3.19
C SER A 128 8.29 6.35 -2.88
N ALA A 129 7.82 5.76 -1.79
CA ALA A 129 8.02 4.34 -1.53
C ALA A 129 7.01 3.53 -2.37
N LEU A 130 7.41 2.37 -2.87
CA LEU A 130 6.52 1.47 -3.60
C LEU A 130 5.67 0.68 -2.60
N LEU A 131 4.38 0.60 -2.84
CA LEU A 131 3.47 -0.26 -2.09
C LEU A 131 3.25 -1.57 -2.84
N ALA A 132 3.28 -2.67 -2.08
CA ALA A 132 3.06 -4.00 -2.60
C ALA A 132 2.16 -4.83 -1.70
N ILE A 133 1.45 -5.79 -2.28
CA ILE A 133 0.66 -6.79 -1.57
C ILE A 133 1.15 -8.18 -1.93
N ASP A 134 1.05 -9.15 -1.03
CA ASP A 134 1.28 -10.56 -1.36
C ASP A 134 0.00 -11.38 -1.55
N ALA A 135 0.17 -12.64 -1.97
CA ALA A 135 -0.95 -13.56 -2.17
C ALA A 135 -1.74 -13.87 -0.88
N GLN A 136 -1.19 -13.59 0.30
CA GLN A 136 -1.84 -13.69 1.60
C GLN A 136 -2.47 -12.36 2.06
N ARG A 137 -2.52 -11.35 1.18
CA ARG A 137 -3.05 -9.99 1.41
C ARG A 137 -2.20 -9.09 2.29
N ARG A 138 -1.02 -9.53 2.73
CA ARG A 138 -0.13 -8.71 3.55
C ARG A 138 0.46 -7.59 2.70
N VAL A 139 0.55 -6.39 3.27
CA VAL A 139 0.97 -5.19 2.55
C VAL A 139 2.32 -4.69 3.07
N TYR A 140 3.12 -4.20 2.13
CA TYR A 140 4.50 -3.77 2.34
C TYR A 140 4.76 -2.40 1.70
N SER A 141 5.70 -1.66 2.29
CA SER A 141 6.31 -0.47 1.69
C SER A 141 7.79 -0.73 1.43
N LEU A 142 8.29 -0.30 0.27
CA LEU A 142 9.67 -0.47 -0.16
C LEU A 142 10.25 0.90 -0.52
N ASP A 143 11.28 1.33 0.22
CA ASP A 143 12.00 2.57 -0.03
C ASP A 143 13.53 2.33 -0.08
N ALA A 144 14.30 3.39 -0.28
CA ALA A 144 15.76 3.31 -0.33
C ALA A 144 16.40 2.87 1.00
N THR A 145 15.66 2.89 2.11
CA THR A 145 16.10 2.52 3.47
C THR A 145 15.74 1.08 3.85
N GLY A 146 14.83 0.45 3.10
CA GLY A 146 14.52 -0.98 3.17
C GLY A 146 13.05 -1.30 2.92
N ASP A 147 12.67 -2.52 3.30
CA ASP A 147 11.31 -3.04 3.15
C ASP A 147 10.61 -3.09 4.51
N TRP A 148 9.34 -2.73 4.55
CA TRP A 148 8.55 -2.54 5.76
C TRP A 148 7.22 -3.29 5.66
N TYR A 149 6.80 -3.94 6.75
CA TYR A 149 5.48 -4.54 6.88
C TYR A 149 4.47 -3.53 7.43
N LEU A 150 3.39 -3.30 6.68
CA LEU A 150 2.37 -2.31 7.01
C LEU A 150 1.12 -2.91 7.67
N GLY A 151 0.71 -4.11 7.25
CA GLY A 151 -0.53 -4.70 7.73
C GLY A 151 -0.85 -6.07 7.14
N ILE A 152 -1.79 -6.76 7.79
CA ILE A 152 -2.25 -8.10 7.40
C ILE A 152 -3.21 -8.07 6.21
N ASP A 153 -3.78 -6.91 5.94
CA ASP A 153 -4.62 -6.59 4.80
C ASP A 153 -4.43 -5.11 4.41
N PHE A 154 -5.07 -4.71 3.31
CA PHE A 154 -5.01 -3.35 2.80
C PHE A 154 -5.66 -2.33 3.75
N ASP A 155 -6.71 -2.70 4.48
CA ASP A 155 -7.39 -1.81 5.42
C ASP A 155 -6.48 -1.44 6.60
N SER A 156 -5.79 -2.43 7.15
CA SER A 156 -4.81 -2.27 8.22
C SER A 156 -3.62 -1.44 7.76
N ALA A 157 -3.16 -1.67 6.52
CA ALA A 157 -2.05 -0.92 5.94
C ALA A 157 -2.40 0.54 5.67
N LEU A 158 -3.57 0.80 5.08
CA LEU A 158 -4.07 2.16 4.86
C LEU A 158 -4.25 2.90 6.19
N SER A 159 -4.79 2.21 7.19
CA SER A 159 -4.87 2.72 8.56
C SER A 159 -3.49 3.07 9.14
N ALA A 160 -2.48 2.22 8.94
CA ALA A 160 -1.12 2.49 9.39
C ALA A 160 -0.51 3.73 8.73
N LEU A 161 -0.67 3.88 7.41
CA LEU A 161 -0.13 4.99 6.64
C LEU A 161 -0.82 6.32 6.99
N LEU A 162 -2.15 6.37 6.95
CA LEU A 162 -2.90 7.61 7.14
C LEU A 162 -2.91 8.10 8.59
N MET A 163 -2.71 7.21 9.56
CA MET A 163 -2.60 7.58 10.97
C MET A 163 -1.15 7.66 11.46
N GLY A 164 -0.15 7.49 10.58
CA GLY A 164 1.26 7.61 10.93
C GLY A 164 1.72 6.60 11.99
N HIS A 165 1.34 5.34 11.84
CA HIS A 165 1.84 4.25 12.69
C HIS A 165 3.22 3.81 12.23
N LEU A 166 4.17 3.64 13.16
CA LEU A 166 5.49 3.12 12.85
C LEU A 166 5.40 1.67 12.32
N PRO A 167 5.82 1.40 11.08
CA PRO A 167 5.79 0.06 10.51
C PRO A 167 6.95 -0.80 11.04
N ALA A 168 6.79 -2.12 10.93
CA ALA A 168 7.86 -3.04 11.32
C ALA A 168 8.83 -3.25 10.15
N LYS A 169 10.12 -2.99 10.36
CA LYS A 169 11.14 -3.27 9.34
C LYS A 169 11.22 -4.77 9.08
N LEU A 170 11.20 -5.18 7.82
CA LEU A 170 11.50 -6.55 7.46
C LEU A 170 13.00 -6.80 7.68
N SER A 171 13.29 -7.91 8.34
CA SER A 171 14.64 -8.42 8.56
C SER A 171 14.74 -9.81 7.92
N ALA A 172 15.96 -10.30 7.71
CA ALA A 172 16.15 -11.66 7.20
C ALA A 172 15.60 -12.69 8.21
N GLY A 173 14.35 -13.13 8.00
CA GLY A 173 13.57 -13.97 8.89
C GLY A 173 12.08 -13.77 8.62
N ALA A 174 11.24 -14.78 8.90
CA ALA A 174 9.81 -14.74 8.56
C ALA A 174 9.11 -13.44 9.02
N PRO A 175 8.05 -12.99 8.32
CA PRO A 175 7.34 -11.76 8.66
C PRO A 175 6.93 -11.75 10.13
N PRO A 176 6.96 -10.58 10.79
CA PRO A 176 6.59 -10.50 12.20
C PRO A 176 5.19 -11.09 12.40
N ALA A 177 5.04 -11.93 13.42
CA ALA A 177 3.73 -12.45 13.79
C ALA A 177 2.76 -11.28 14.04
N PRO A 178 1.47 -11.41 13.67
CA PRO A 178 0.48 -10.38 13.96
C PRO A 178 0.49 -10.11 15.47
N ARG A 179 0.61 -8.83 15.85
CA ARG A 179 0.51 -8.44 17.26
C ARG A 179 -0.88 -8.84 17.77
N PRO A 180 -1.00 -9.59 18.87
CA PRO A 180 -2.30 -9.87 19.48
C PRO A 180 -2.97 -8.56 19.91
N ALA A 181 -4.29 -8.50 19.82
CA ALA A 181 -5.10 -7.31 20.09
C ALA A 181 -5.18 -6.90 21.58
N ASP A 182 -4.54 -7.65 22.48
CA ASP A 182 -4.70 -7.48 23.92
C ASP A 182 -3.45 -6.87 24.57
N ASP A 183 -3.44 -5.54 24.67
CA ASP A 183 -2.85 -4.85 25.81
C ASP A 183 -3.59 -3.51 26.04
N LEU A 184 -4.88 -3.61 26.32
CA LEU A 184 -5.66 -2.55 26.96
C LEU A 184 -6.11 -3.09 28.32
N THR A 185 -5.19 -3.16 29.28
CA THR A 185 -5.59 -3.23 30.68
C THR A 185 -6.34 -1.93 31.03
N PRO A 186 -7.57 -2.00 31.57
CA PRO A 186 -8.20 -0.81 32.12
C PRO A 186 -7.50 -0.47 33.43
N THR A 187 -6.69 0.58 33.42
CA THR A 187 -6.11 1.15 34.64
C THR A 187 -7.22 1.80 35.46
N ASP A 188 -7.45 1.19 36.62
CA ASP A 188 -7.95 1.71 37.89
C ASP A 188 -9.16 2.65 37.89
N ALA A 189 -10.25 2.09 38.39
CA ALA A 189 -11.24 2.81 39.16
C ALA A 189 -10.62 3.33 40.48
N VAL A 190 -10.70 4.65 40.69
CA VAL A 190 -10.80 5.30 42.01
C VAL A 190 -11.85 6.39 41.91
#